data_AF-A0A4Q2D4I7-F1
#
_entry.id   AF-A0A4Q2D4I7-F1
#
_cell.length_a   1.000
_cell.length_b   1.000
_cell.length_c   1.000
_cell.angle_alpha   90.00
_cell.angle_beta   90.00
_cell.angle_gamma   90.00
#
_symmetry.space_group_name_H-M   'P 1'
#
loop_
_entity.id
_entity.type
_entity.pdbx_description
1 polymer ?
#
loop_
_entity_poly.entity_id
_entity_poly.type
_entity_poly.pdbx_seq_one_letter_code
_entity_poly.pdbx_strand_id
1 'polypeptide(L)'
;MPPLLTTQFSLEEFVAHMQDLLTSNQPAEFIKFALTGQHQGHQAVIDALQNQIYHLGEDEVVHPYTVTGDYDSVLGVSPNICIYNHSIVVNILPKFQDSLSKDVGITHTVKYRGVDHPVGLHHIPNLPFAKWMVRNELRIFFPRLWVPKQ
;
A
#
# COMPACT_ATOMS: atom_id res chain seq x y z
N MET A 1 18.29 11.37 4.31
CA MET A 1 19.10 10.92 3.15
C MET A 1 18.14 10.46 2.07
N PRO A 2 18.38 10.79 0.79
CA PRO A 2 17.65 10.17 -0.30
C PRO A 2 17.90 8.64 -0.31
N PRO A 3 16.95 7.82 -0.78
CA PRO A 3 17.15 6.39 -0.92
C PRO A 3 18.32 6.12 -1.88
N LEU A 4 19.18 5.16 -1.53
CA LEU A 4 20.25 4.72 -2.41
C LEU A 4 19.64 3.95 -3.59
N LEU A 5 20.28 4.04 -4.76
CA LEU A 5 19.94 3.19 -5.89
C LEU A 5 20.12 1.72 -5.50
N THR A 6 19.26 0.84 -6.02
CA THR A 6 19.29 -0.59 -5.68
C THR A 6 20.15 -1.38 -6.64
N THR A 7 20.93 -2.32 -6.12
CA THR A 7 21.65 -3.34 -6.90
C THR A 7 21.08 -4.70 -6.52
N GLN A 8 20.62 -5.46 -7.51
CA GLN A 8 20.09 -6.80 -7.27
C GLN A 8 21.24 -7.80 -7.11
N PHE A 9 21.08 -8.69 -6.13
CA PHE A 9 21.90 -9.86 -5.91
C PHE A 9 20.99 -11.09 -5.92
N SER A 10 21.45 -12.19 -6.49
CA SER A 10 20.95 -13.50 -6.10
C SER A 10 21.38 -13.81 -4.66
N LEU A 11 20.71 -14.78 -4.01
CA LEU A 11 21.10 -15.22 -2.67
C LEU A 11 22.56 -15.73 -2.66
N GLU A 12 22.97 -16.44 -3.71
CA GLU A 12 24.33 -16.98 -3.86
C GLU A 12 25.36 -15.86 -3.96
N GLU A 13 25.16 -14.88 -4.84
CA GLU A 13 26.07 -13.73 -4.97
C GLU A 13 26.15 -12.92 -3.67
N PHE A 14 25.03 -12.77 -2.96
CA PHE A 14 24.99 -12.04 -1.70
C PHE A 14 25.85 -12.73 -0.63
N VAL A 15 25.72 -14.05 -0.51
CA VAL A 15 26.51 -14.87 0.43
C VAL A 15 27.97 -14.96 0.01
N ALA A 16 28.25 -15.15 -1.28
CA ALA A 16 29.61 -15.19 -1.82
C ALA A 16 30.34 -13.87 -1.55
N HIS A 17 29.68 -12.73 -1.75
CA HIS A 17 30.29 -11.43 -1.46
C HIS A 17 30.60 -11.26 0.04
N MET A 18 29.70 -11.69 0.93
CA MET A 18 29.97 -11.71 2.37
C MET A 18 31.15 -12.61 2.73
N GLN A 19 31.22 -13.80 2.12
CA GLN A 19 32.33 -14.73 2.28
C GLN A 19 33.64 -14.03 1.88
N ASP A 20 33.69 -13.42 0.70
CA ASP A 20 34.87 -12.73 0.18
C ASP A 20 35.36 -11.62 1.12
N LEU A 21 34.45 -10.79 1.65
CA LEU A 21 34.79 -9.74 2.62
C LEU A 21 35.36 -10.31 3.92
N LEU A 22 34.81 -11.44 4.39
CA LEU A 22 35.28 -12.12 5.59
C LEU A 22 36.68 -12.74 5.37
N THR A 23 36.87 -13.49 4.28
CA THR A 23 38.18 -14.11 3.96
C THR A 23 39.25 -13.10 3.59
N SER A 24 38.88 -11.95 3.01
CA SER A 24 39.80 -10.85 2.70
C SER A 24 40.13 -9.98 3.93
N ASN A 25 39.66 -10.36 5.12
CA ASN A 25 39.86 -9.64 6.38
C ASN A 25 39.42 -8.17 6.32
N GLN A 26 38.24 -7.91 5.73
CA GLN A 26 37.59 -6.61 5.65
C GLN A 26 36.37 -6.52 6.58
N PRO A 27 36.55 -6.59 7.92
CA PRO A 27 35.45 -6.75 8.87
C PRO A 27 34.47 -5.56 8.88
N ALA A 28 34.96 -4.33 8.63
CA ALA A 28 34.11 -3.14 8.59
C ALA A 28 33.12 -3.18 7.41
N GLU A 29 33.61 -3.51 6.21
CA GLU A 29 32.76 -3.64 5.03
C GLU A 29 31.85 -4.87 5.12
N PHE A 30 32.33 -5.98 5.70
CA PHE A 30 31.50 -7.14 6.01
C PHE A 30 30.31 -6.75 6.90
N ILE A 31 30.56 -6.11 8.05
CA ILE A 31 29.51 -5.71 8.99
C ILE A 31 28.53 -4.74 8.33
N LYS A 32 29.05 -3.75 7.59
CA LYS A 32 28.23 -2.77 6.87
C LYS A 32 27.34 -3.46 5.84
N PHE A 33 27.90 -4.30 4.97
CA PHE A 33 27.13 -5.01 3.94
C PHE A 33 26.11 -5.97 4.57
N ALA A 34 26.51 -6.78 5.56
CA ALA A 34 25.64 -7.77 6.18
C ALA A 34 24.46 -7.15 6.97
N LEU A 35 24.69 -6.04 7.68
CA LEU A 35 23.65 -5.43 8.52
C LEU A 35 22.79 -4.41 7.76
N THR A 36 23.37 -3.74 6.78
CA THR A 36 22.70 -2.60 6.13
C THR A 36 22.41 -2.84 4.66
N GLY A 37 22.96 -3.90 4.04
CA GLY A 37 22.91 -4.12 2.60
C GLY A 37 23.64 -3.05 1.79
N GLN A 38 24.39 -2.14 2.41
CA GLN A 38 25.08 -1.09 1.67
C GLN A 38 26.30 -1.64 0.94
N HIS A 39 26.32 -1.49 -0.38
CA HIS A 39 27.38 -1.96 -1.25
C HIS A 39 27.71 -0.89 -2.29
N GLN A 40 28.95 -0.39 -2.31
CA GLN A 40 29.41 0.58 -3.33
C GLN A 40 28.46 1.77 -3.55
N GLY A 41 27.89 2.33 -2.46
CA GLY A 41 26.95 3.45 -2.54
C GLY A 41 25.54 3.10 -3.00
N HIS A 42 25.24 1.81 -3.16
CA HIS A 42 23.94 1.26 -3.51
C HIS A 42 23.37 0.42 -2.36
N GLN A 43 22.08 0.14 -2.43
CA GLN A 43 21.38 -0.80 -1.57
C GLN A 43 21.35 -2.16 -2.27
N ALA A 44 22.10 -3.13 -1.76
CA ALA A 44 21.98 -4.52 -2.16
C ALA A 44 20.61 -5.04 -1.73
N VAL A 45 19.88 -5.62 -2.70
CA VAL A 45 18.58 -6.25 -2.48
C VAL A 45 18.64 -7.66 -3.03
N ILE A 46 18.11 -8.62 -2.28
CA ILE A 46 18.03 -10.01 -2.73
C ILE A 46 16.74 -10.17 -3.52
N ASP A 47 16.84 -10.62 -4.78
CA ASP A 47 15.67 -11.02 -5.54
C ASP A 47 15.26 -12.44 -5.14
N ALA A 48 14.28 -12.54 -4.23
CA ALA A 48 13.76 -13.81 -3.74
C ALA A 48 13.05 -14.65 -4.83
N LEU A 49 12.68 -14.05 -5.97
CA LEU A 49 12.03 -14.75 -7.08
C LEU A 49 13.03 -15.44 -8.02
N GLN A 50 14.27 -14.96 -8.08
CA GLN A 50 15.29 -15.46 -9.02
C GLN A 50 15.61 -16.96 -8.80
N ASN A 51 15.55 -17.42 -7.55
CA ASN A 51 15.81 -18.81 -7.17
C ASN A 51 14.56 -19.52 -6.62
N GLN A 52 13.37 -19.14 -7.11
CA GLN A 52 12.14 -19.83 -6.73
C GLN A 52 12.25 -21.33 -7.09
N ILE A 53 11.86 -22.19 -6.16
CA ILE A 53 11.90 -23.65 -6.38
C ILE A 53 10.75 -24.02 -7.32
N TYR A 54 11.10 -24.35 -8.56
CA TYR A 54 10.20 -24.95 -9.54
C TYR A 54 10.39 -26.47 -9.56
N HIS A 55 9.34 -27.26 -9.81
CA HIS A 55 9.54 -28.66 -10.20
C HIS A 55 10.01 -28.71 -11.65
N LEU A 56 11.07 -29.48 -11.92
CA LEU A 56 11.58 -29.73 -13.26
C LEU A 56 10.48 -30.38 -14.12
N GLY A 57 9.97 -29.63 -15.10
CA GLY A 57 9.06 -30.14 -16.13
C GLY A 57 7.58 -29.73 -16.00
N GLU A 58 7.23 -28.92 -15.00
CA GLU A 58 5.87 -28.40 -14.84
C GLU A 58 5.90 -26.87 -14.78
N ASP A 59 5.09 -26.20 -15.61
CA ASP A 59 4.86 -24.75 -15.57
C ASP A 59 4.11 -24.30 -14.30
N GLU A 60 3.96 -25.19 -13.30
CA GLU A 60 3.16 -24.99 -12.10
C GLU A 60 4.06 -24.61 -10.92
N VAL A 61 3.83 -23.41 -10.38
CA VAL A 61 4.57 -22.86 -9.24
C VAL A 61 4.21 -23.66 -7.97
N VAL A 62 5.13 -24.53 -7.54
CA VAL A 62 4.99 -25.45 -6.38
C VAL A 62 4.66 -24.71 -5.08
N HIS A 63 5.25 -23.53 -4.91
CA HIS A 63 5.05 -22.67 -3.74
C HIS A 63 4.73 -21.24 -4.21
N PRO A 64 3.44 -20.88 -4.30
CA PRO A 64 3.06 -19.52 -4.68
C PRO A 64 3.59 -18.55 -3.63
N TYR A 65 4.50 -17.66 -4.07
CA TYR A 65 4.97 -16.57 -3.23
C TYR A 65 3.84 -15.57 -3.05
N THR A 66 3.53 -15.23 -1.79
CA THR A 66 2.52 -14.23 -1.45
C THR A 66 3.22 -13.03 -0.84
N VAL A 67 3.12 -11.88 -1.51
CA VAL A 67 3.50 -10.59 -0.89
C VAL A 67 2.33 -10.13 -0.03
N THR A 68 2.55 -9.97 1.26
CA THR A 68 1.62 -9.28 2.15
C THR A 68 2.20 -7.90 2.47
N GLY A 69 1.52 -6.83 2.05
CA GLY A 69 1.82 -5.48 2.49
C GLY A 69 0.97 -5.13 3.70
N ASP A 70 1.59 -4.63 4.77
CA ASP A 70 0.86 -3.97 5.85
C ASP A 70 0.61 -2.52 5.43
N TYR A 71 -0.65 -2.20 5.14
CA TYR A 71 -1.05 -0.85 4.78
C TYR A 71 -1.70 -0.21 6.01
N ASP A 72 -1.07 0.84 6.55
CA ASP A 72 -1.61 1.58 7.71
C ASP A 72 -3.03 2.10 7.45
N SER A 73 -3.33 2.47 6.19
CA SER A 73 -4.66 2.88 5.74
C SER A 73 -4.79 2.76 4.23
N VAL A 74 -5.94 2.27 3.75
CA VAL A 74 -6.34 2.28 2.35
C VAL A 74 -7.67 3.02 2.23
N LEU A 75 -7.67 4.11 1.47
CA LEU A 75 -8.86 4.93 1.23
C LEU A 75 -9.20 4.87 -0.25
N GLY A 76 -10.49 4.71 -0.57
CA GLY A 76 -10.95 4.60 -1.94
C GLY A 76 -12.41 4.99 -2.11
N VAL A 77 -12.79 5.26 -3.36
CA VAL A 77 -14.16 5.58 -3.77
C VAL A 77 -14.59 4.56 -4.82
N SER A 78 -15.76 3.98 -4.64
CA SER A 78 -16.36 3.03 -5.59
C SER A 78 -17.85 3.32 -5.70
N PRO A 79 -18.47 3.17 -6.89
CA PRO A 79 -19.92 3.23 -7.03
C PRO A 79 -20.62 2.01 -6.39
N ASN A 80 -19.88 0.93 -6.12
CA ASN A 80 -20.39 -0.32 -5.56
C ASN A 80 -19.79 -0.61 -4.18
N ILE A 81 -20.53 -1.33 -3.34
CA ILE A 81 -20.01 -1.89 -2.09
C ILE A 81 -19.13 -3.09 -2.44
N CYS A 82 -17.81 -2.94 -2.30
CA CYS A 82 -16.81 -3.96 -2.66
C CYS A 82 -16.34 -4.79 -1.46
N ILE A 83 -17.27 -5.22 -0.59
CA ILE A 83 -16.96 -6.09 0.56
C ILE A 83 -17.47 -7.49 0.25
N TYR A 84 -16.54 -8.44 0.15
CA TYR A 84 -16.83 -9.84 -0.13
C TYR A 84 -16.56 -10.70 1.10
N ASN A 85 -17.33 -11.77 1.29
CA ASN A 85 -17.12 -12.78 2.34
C ASN A 85 -17.09 -12.24 3.79
N HIS A 86 -17.62 -11.03 4.03
CA HIS A 86 -17.72 -10.43 5.35
C HIS A 86 -19.10 -9.83 5.58
N SER A 87 -19.58 -9.96 6.81
CA SER A 87 -20.81 -9.30 7.24
C SER A 87 -20.58 -7.79 7.40
N ILE A 88 -21.59 -7.02 7.01
CA ILE A 88 -21.60 -5.57 7.14
C ILE A 88 -22.60 -5.19 8.23
N VAL A 89 -22.19 -4.32 9.15
CA VAL A 89 -23.08 -3.74 10.16
C VAL A 89 -23.49 -2.35 9.67
N VAL A 90 -24.78 -2.19 9.36
CA VAL A 90 -25.36 -0.92 8.89
C VAL A 90 -25.76 -0.06 10.09
N ASN A 91 -25.32 1.19 10.10
CA ASN A 91 -25.70 2.16 11.11
C ASN A 91 -26.97 2.89 10.66
N ILE A 92 -28.11 2.56 11.27
CA ILE A 92 -29.40 3.18 10.92
C ILE A 92 -29.44 4.66 11.35
N LEU A 93 -28.77 4.99 12.45
CA LEU A 93 -28.67 6.36 12.99
C LEU A 93 -27.19 6.69 13.21
N PRO A 94 -26.46 7.08 12.15
CA PRO A 94 -25.04 7.39 12.29
C PRO A 94 -24.86 8.72 13.03
N LYS A 95 -23.80 8.81 13.83
CA LYS A 95 -23.46 10.04 14.55
C LYS A 95 -22.80 11.01 13.56
N PHE A 96 -23.24 12.26 13.58
CA PHE A 96 -22.67 13.32 12.73
C PHE A 96 -21.15 13.48 12.90
N GLN A 97 -20.64 13.27 14.10
CA GLN A 97 -19.20 13.32 14.40
C GLN A 97 -18.36 12.30 13.61
N ASP A 98 -18.97 11.24 13.09
CA ASP A 98 -18.29 10.18 12.34
C ASP A 98 -18.25 10.50 10.83
N SER A 99 -18.96 11.54 10.39
CA SER A 99 -18.90 12.06 9.02
C SER A 99 -17.49 12.56 8.70
N LEU A 100 -17.09 12.39 7.45
CA LEU A 100 -15.82 12.90 6.96
C LEU A 100 -15.87 14.43 6.90
N SER A 101 -15.18 15.09 7.83
CA SER A 101 -15.08 16.54 7.92
C SER A 101 -13.67 17.08 7.64
N LYS A 102 -12.67 16.21 7.66
CA LYS A 102 -11.26 16.54 7.43
C LYS A 102 -10.79 16.05 6.08
N ASP A 103 -9.82 16.75 5.51
CA ASP A 103 -9.20 16.35 4.25
C ASP A 103 -8.46 15.02 4.37
N VAL A 104 -8.61 14.19 3.34
CA VAL A 104 -7.98 12.87 3.18
C VAL A 104 -7.20 12.78 1.87
N GLY A 105 -7.01 13.90 1.17
CA GLY A 105 -6.24 13.95 -0.08
C GLY A 105 -6.95 13.33 -1.28
N ILE A 106 -8.27 13.08 -1.19
CA ILE A 106 -9.07 12.54 -2.29
C ILE A 106 -10.03 13.62 -2.80
N THR A 107 -9.97 13.87 -4.11
CA THR A 107 -10.82 14.81 -4.83
C THR A 107 -11.81 14.07 -5.71
N HIS A 108 -13.04 14.56 -5.78
CA HIS A 108 -14.09 14.06 -6.66
C HIS A 108 -14.67 15.21 -7.49
N THR A 109 -14.89 14.97 -8.79
CA THR A 109 -15.46 15.97 -9.68
C THR A 109 -16.98 16.03 -9.52
N VAL A 110 -17.49 17.18 -9.09
CA VAL A 110 -18.92 17.45 -8.95
C VAL A 110 -19.38 18.40 -10.05
N LYS A 111 -20.46 18.04 -10.75
CA LYS A 111 -21.07 18.90 -11.75
C LYS A 111 -22.13 19.80 -11.13
N TYR A 112 -21.91 21.12 -11.16
CA TYR A 112 -22.84 22.13 -10.67
C TYR A 112 -23.13 23.16 -11.76
N ARG A 113 -24.43 23.37 -12.08
CA ARG A 113 -24.87 24.29 -13.17
C ARG A 113 -24.15 24.09 -14.50
N GLY A 114 -23.81 22.84 -14.82
CA GLY A 114 -23.12 22.47 -16.07
C GLY A 114 -21.60 22.60 -16.03
N VAL A 115 -21.02 23.13 -14.95
CA VAL A 115 -19.57 23.28 -14.75
C VAL A 115 -19.06 22.17 -13.83
N ASP A 116 -17.92 21.60 -14.18
CA ASP A 116 -17.25 20.59 -13.37
C ASP A 116 -16.35 21.26 -12.33
N HIS A 117 -16.51 20.87 -11.07
CA HIS A 117 -15.75 21.37 -9.94
C HIS A 117 -14.96 20.24 -9.29
N PRO A 118 -13.63 20.34 -9.15
CA PRO A 118 -12.87 19.43 -8.32
C PRO A 118 -13.11 19.77 -6.85
N VAL A 119 -13.71 18.84 -6.11
CA VAL A 119 -14.09 19.03 -4.71
C VAL A 119 -13.46 17.95 -3.83
N GLY A 120 -12.75 18.34 -2.77
CA GLY A 120 -12.27 17.38 -1.77
C GLY A 120 -13.44 16.62 -1.15
N LEU A 121 -13.30 15.29 -0.96
CA LEU A 121 -14.40 14.44 -0.47
C LEU A 121 -15.05 14.95 0.83
N HIS A 122 -14.25 15.54 1.71
CA HIS A 122 -14.70 16.08 3.00
C HIS A 122 -15.59 17.31 2.89
N HIS A 123 -15.68 17.93 1.71
CA HIS A 123 -16.63 19.00 1.40
C HIS A 123 -17.93 18.49 0.78
N ILE A 124 -17.97 17.23 0.31
CA ILE A 124 -19.18 16.62 -0.22
C ILE A 124 -20.01 16.08 0.95
N PRO A 125 -21.32 16.36 1.03
CA PRO A 125 -22.19 15.78 2.04
C PRO A 125 -22.05 14.26 2.08
N ASN A 126 -21.81 13.70 3.27
CA ASN A 126 -21.52 12.28 3.43
C ASN A 126 -22.12 11.71 4.72
N LEU A 127 -22.42 10.42 4.66
CA LEU A 127 -23.04 9.65 5.73
C LEU A 127 -22.19 8.42 6.05
N PRO A 128 -21.76 8.24 7.31
CA PRO A 128 -21.23 6.98 7.79
C PRO A 128 -22.32 5.92 7.67
N PHE A 129 -22.13 4.96 6.77
CA PHE A 129 -23.19 4.02 6.41
C PHE A 129 -23.03 2.69 7.15
N ALA A 130 -21.81 2.17 7.15
CA ALA A 130 -21.57 0.82 7.63
C ALA A 130 -20.14 0.61 8.13
N LYS A 131 -19.94 -0.46 8.89
CA LYS A 131 -18.62 -0.93 9.31
C LYS A 131 -18.48 -2.43 9.03
N TRP A 132 -17.25 -2.86 8.81
CA TRP A 132 -16.91 -4.28 8.76
C TRP A 132 -15.58 -4.52 9.48
N MET A 133 -15.48 -5.66 10.16
CA MET A 133 -14.36 -5.95 11.08
C MET A 133 -14.11 -4.80 12.08
N VAL A 134 -12.84 -4.52 12.41
CA VAL A 134 -12.47 -3.63 13.52
C VAL A 134 -12.21 -2.19 13.07
N ARG A 135 -11.50 -1.98 11.95
CA ARG A 135 -10.98 -0.67 11.55
C ARG A 135 -11.51 -0.16 10.20
N ASN A 136 -12.57 -0.77 9.68
CA ASN A 136 -13.09 -0.42 8.37
C ASN A 136 -14.47 0.22 8.43
N GLU A 137 -14.70 1.16 7.52
CA GLU A 137 -15.92 1.94 7.46
C GLU A 137 -16.29 2.26 6.01
N LEU A 138 -17.60 2.22 5.74
CA LEU A 138 -18.19 2.67 4.49
C LEU A 138 -18.87 4.01 4.73
N ARG A 139 -18.61 4.95 3.82
CA ARG A 139 -19.33 6.22 3.75
C ARG A 139 -20.03 6.35 2.41
N ILE A 140 -21.28 6.81 2.45
CA ILE A 140 -22.02 7.19 1.25
C ILE A 140 -21.85 8.70 1.06
N PHE A 141 -21.46 9.11 -0.14
CA PHE A 141 -21.31 10.52 -0.53
C PHE A 141 -22.48 10.92 -1.42
N PHE A 142 -22.91 12.18 -1.30
CA PHE A 142 -24.01 12.74 -2.08
C PHE A 142 -23.54 13.95 -2.92
N PRO A 143 -22.83 13.74 -4.04
CA PRO A 143 -22.28 14.82 -4.87
C PRO A 143 -23.30 15.86 -5.31
N ARG A 144 -24.54 15.46 -5.59
CA ARG A 144 -25.62 16.35 -6.04
C ARG A 144 -26.14 17.31 -4.96
N LEU A 145 -25.80 17.08 -3.70
CA LEU A 145 -26.15 17.97 -2.58
C LEU A 145 -25.06 19.00 -2.29
N TRP A 146 -23.93 18.93 -2.98
CA TRP A 146 -22.87 19.93 -2.85
C TRP A 146 -23.24 21.22 -3.58
N VAL A 147 -22.88 22.34 -2.98
CA VAL A 147 -22.95 23.68 -3.59
C VAL A 147 -21.64 24.42 -3.33
N PRO A 148 -21.18 25.27 -4.26
CA PRO A 148 -20.01 26.13 -4.02
C PRO A 148 -20.26 27.03 -2.81
N LYS A 149 -19.25 27.17 -1.93
CA LYS A 149 -19.29 28.20 -0.89
C LYS A 149 -19.20 29.58 -1.56
N GLN A 150 -20.10 30.48 -1.17
CA GLN A 150 -20.05 31.89 -1.55
C GLN A 150 -18.92 32.61 -0.83
#